data_AF-A0A7S2U1I7-F1
#
_entry.id   AF-A0A7S2U1I7-F1
#
_cell.length_a   1.000
_cell.length_b   1.000
_cell.length_c   1.000
_cell.angle_alpha   90.00
_cell.angle_beta   90.00
_cell.angle_gamma   90.00
#
_symmetry.space_group_name_H-M   'P 1'
#
loop_
_entity.id
_entity.type
_entity.pdbx_description
1 polymer ?
#
loop_
_entity_poly.entity_id
_entity_poly.type
_entity_poly.pdbx_seq_one_letter_code
_entity_poly.pdbx_strand_id
1 'polypeptide(L)'
;DFPGESIPIIKGSALMALQALTDDTEVLPISRGSNPWVDKILTLMDNVDDYIPTPDRETEKPFLMAVEDVFSITGRGTVATGRVERGIVKIGDVVEIVGLRETRSTTVTGLEMFQKMLQESMAGDNVGMLLRGIQKADIQRGMVIAQPGSITPHVSFEAQVYILTKEEGG
;
A
#
# COMPACT_ATOMS: atom_id res chain seq x y z
N ASP A 1 -16.46 -5.80 -17.44
CA ASP A 1 -17.35 -6.85 -16.88
C ASP A 1 -16.66 -7.55 -15.72
N PHE A 2 -17.37 -7.71 -14.60
CA PHE A 2 -16.88 -8.43 -13.42
C PHE A 2 -17.04 -9.93 -13.65
N PRO A 3 -15.98 -10.75 -13.59
CA PRO A 3 -16.04 -12.16 -13.97
C PRO A 3 -16.55 -13.05 -12.82
N GLY A 4 -17.74 -12.74 -12.30
CA GLY A 4 -18.29 -13.37 -11.08
C GLY A 4 -18.35 -14.91 -11.13
N GLU A 5 -18.58 -15.46 -12.31
CA GLU A 5 -18.70 -16.91 -12.53
C GLU A 5 -17.34 -17.64 -12.63
N SER A 6 -16.23 -16.93 -12.88
CA SER A 6 -14.91 -17.55 -13.03
C SER A 6 -13.96 -17.30 -11.85
N ILE A 7 -14.41 -16.59 -10.81
CA ILE A 7 -13.61 -16.35 -9.61
C ILE A 7 -13.44 -17.67 -8.85
N PRO A 8 -12.20 -18.09 -8.55
CA PRO A 8 -11.98 -19.27 -7.73
C PRO A 8 -12.57 -19.11 -6.32
N ILE A 9 -13.43 -20.04 -5.91
CA ILE A 9 -14.03 -20.06 -4.56
C ILE A 9 -13.49 -21.26 -3.78
N ILE A 10 -12.65 -20.98 -2.79
CA ILE A 10 -12.09 -22.00 -1.90
C ILE A 10 -12.90 -22.10 -0.61
N LYS A 11 -13.50 -23.27 -0.38
CA LYS A 11 -14.22 -23.58 0.86
C LYS A 11 -13.22 -24.10 1.90
N GLY A 12 -13.09 -23.39 3.02
CA GLY A 12 -12.17 -23.74 4.11
C GLY A 12 -12.52 -23.08 5.43
N SER A 13 -11.67 -23.29 6.44
CA SER A 13 -11.79 -22.68 7.77
C SER A 13 -10.46 -22.08 8.17
N ALA A 14 -10.36 -20.75 8.17
CA ALA A 14 -9.15 -20.04 8.57
C ALA A 14 -8.78 -20.33 10.04
N LEU A 15 -9.78 -20.44 10.91
CA LEU A 15 -9.58 -20.74 12.33
C LEU A 15 -8.94 -22.12 12.52
N MET A 16 -9.48 -23.16 11.87
CA MET A 16 -8.97 -24.52 12.04
C MET A 16 -7.58 -24.70 11.40
N ALA A 17 -7.30 -24.02 10.29
CA ALA A 17 -5.97 -23.99 9.70
C ALA A 17 -4.95 -23.35 10.64
N LEU A 18 -5.30 -22.21 11.26
CA LEU A 18 -4.43 -21.54 12.23
C LEU A 18 -4.19 -22.41 13.46
N GLN A 19 -5.25 -22.97 14.05
CA GLN A 19 -5.15 -23.84 15.22
C GLN A 19 -4.23 -25.05 14.95
N ALA A 20 -4.31 -25.65 13.77
CA ALA A 20 -3.43 -26.76 13.39
C ALA A 20 -1.94 -26.38 13.30
N LEU A 21 -1.62 -25.11 13.05
CA LEU A 21 -0.24 -24.62 12.96
C LEU A 21 0.31 -24.10 14.30
N THR A 22 -0.57 -23.72 15.22
CA THR A 22 -0.21 -23.15 16.52
C THR A 22 -0.42 -24.11 17.69
N ASP A 23 -0.80 -25.36 17.43
CA ASP A 23 -0.92 -26.37 18.47
C ASP A 23 0.48 -26.75 18.98
N ASP A 24 0.74 -26.46 20.25
CA ASP A 24 2.04 -26.71 20.91
C ASP A 24 2.37 -28.21 21.05
N THR A 25 1.39 -29.09 20.80
CA THR A 25 1.58 -30.54 20.92
C THR A 25 2.23 -31.18 19.70
N GLU A 26 2.06 -30.61 18.50
CA GLU A 26 2.63 -31.14 17.26
C GLU A 26 2.83 -29.99 16.25
N VAL A 27 4.08 -29.59 16.01
CA VAL A 27 4.39 -28.60 14.97
C VAL A 27 4.20 -29.25 13.60
N LEU A 28 3.04 -29.04 13.01
CA LEU A 28 2.77 -29.52 11.66
C LEU A 28 3.55 -28.70 10.64
N PRO A 29 4.23 -29.34 9.67
CA PRO A 29 4.86 -28.62 8.58
C PRO A 29 3.80 -27.92 7.72
N ILE A 30 4.11 -26.71 7.25
CA ILE A 30 3.36 -25.99 6.22
C ILE A 30 3.64 -26.69 4.88
N SER A 31 3.01 -27.85 4.68
CA SER A 31 3.20 -28.70 3.51
C SER A 31 1.89 -29.39 3.17
N ARG A 32 1.67 -29.66 1.89
CA ARG A 32 0.45 -30.33 1.46
C ARG A 32 0.30 -31.71 2.11
N GLY A 33 -0.93 -32.04 2.49
CA GLY A 33 -1.29 -33.31 3.10
C GLY A 33 -1.02 -33.38 4.61
N SER A 34 -0.48 -32.33 5.25
CA SER A 34 -0.27 -32.32 6.70
C SER A 34 -1.58 -32.11 7.48
N ASN A 35 -2.50 -31.29 6.94
CA ASN A 35 -3.80 -31.04 7.53
C ASN A 35 -4.79 -30.57 6.46
N PRO A 36 -6.05 -31.08 6.45
CA PRO A 36 -7.03 -30.73 5.43
C PRO A 36 -7.39 -29.24 5.38
N TRP A 37 -7.27 -28.50 6.49
CA TRP A 37 -7.53 -27.06 6.54
C TRP A 37 -6.33 -26.23 6.08
N VAL A 38 -5.11 -26.66 6.43
CA VAL A 38 -3.88 -26.06 5.90
C VAL A 38 -3.81 -26.21 4.38
N ASP A 39 -4.21 -27.37 3.85
CA ASP A 39 -4.29 -27.61 2.40
C ASP A 39 -5.24 -26.64 1.69
N LYS A 40 -6.34 -26.21 2.33
CA LYS A 40 -7.24 -25.19 1.76
C LYS A 40 -6.57 -23.83 1.67
N ILE A 41 -5.75 -23.46 2.65
CA ILE A 41 -4.98 -22.21 2.59
C ILE A 41 -3.91 -22.29 1.51
N LEU A 42 -3.20 -23.42 1.40
CA LEU A 42 -2.22 -23.60 0.31
C LEU A 42 -2.88 -23.55 -1.07
N THR A 43 -4.04 -24.18 -1.22
CA THR A 43 -4.83 -24.11 -2.47
C THR A 43 -5.30 -22.68 -2.76
N LEU A 44 -5.69 -21.91 -1.72
CA LEU A 44 -6.02 -20.50 -1.88
C LEU A 44 -4.81 -19.71 -2.39
N MET A 45 -3.62 -19.95 -1.84
CA MET A 45 -2.40 -19.26 -2.29
C MET A 45 -2.03 -19.63 -3.72
N ASP A 46 -2.19 -20.89 -4.14
CA ASP A 46 -2.00 -21.27 -5.55
C ASP A 46 -2.92 -20.47 -6.48
N ASN A 47 -4.19 -20.33 -6.10
CA ASN A 47 -5.15 -19.58 -6.89
C ASN A 47 -4.84 -18.08 -6.89
N VAL A 48 -4.28 -17.53 -5.80
CA VAL A 48 -3.79 -16.15 -5.78
C VAL A 48 -2.66 -15.99 -6.80
N ASP A 49 -1.68 -16.89 -6.78
CA ASP A 49 -0.52 -16.84 -7.67
C ASP A 49 -0.91 -17.02 -9.15
N ASP A 50 -1.85 -17.92 -9.44
CA ASP A 50 -2.28 -18.24 -10.81
C ASP A 50 -3.31 -17.26 -11.38
N TYR A 51 -4.27 -16.78 -10.56
CA TYR A 51 -5.42 -15.99 -11.02
C TYR A 51 -5.16 -14.49 -10.98
N ILE A 52 -4.36 -14.00 -10.04
CA ILE A 52 -4.09 -12.55 -9.90
C ILE A 52 -2.80 -12.23 -10.66
N PRO A 53 -2.90 -11.57 -11.84
CA PRO A 53 -1.70 -11.21 -12.58
C PRO A 53 -0.85 -10.24 -11.75
N THR A 54 0.47 -10.39 -11.84
CA THR A 54 1.37 -9.40 -11.26
C THR A 54 1.11 -8.05 -11.96
N PRO A 55 0.74 -6.99 -11.22
CA PRO A 55 0.45 -5.72 -11.84
C PRO A 55 1.73 -5.08 -12.38
N ASP A 56 1.61 -4.48 -13.57
CA ASP A 56 2.70 -3.68 -14.13
C ASP A 56 2.99 -2.49 -13.22
N ARG A 57 4.25 -2.36 -12.81
CA ARG A 57 4.69 -1.23 -12.00
C ARG A 57 4.94 -0.03 -12.92
N GLU A 58 4.22 1.06 -12.70
CA GLU A 58 4.34 2.28 -13.52
C GLU A 58 5.58 3.12 -13.13
N THR A 59 6.78 2.56 -13.26
CA THR A 59 8.04 3.18 -12.81
C THR A 59 8.49 4.39 -13.64
N GLU A 60 8.09 4.45 -14.91
CA GLU A 60 8.49 5.51 -15.84
C GLU A 60 7.65 6.78 -15.72
N LYS A 61 6.59 6.78 -14.89
CA LYS A 61 5.76 7.96 -14.66
C LYS A 61 6.36 8.87 -13.59
N PRO A 62 5.97 10.15 -13.53
CA PRO A 62 6.35 11.04 -12.44
C PRO A 62 5.94 10.48 -11.08
N PHE A 63 6.86 10.54 -10.12
CA PHE A 63 6.66 10.01 -8.77
C PHE A 63 5.38 10.54 -8.12
N LEU A 64 4.59 9.65 -7.53
CA LEU A 64 3.44 9.98 -6.71
C LEU A 64 3.22 8.90 -5.64
N MET A 65 3.08 9.34 -4.40
CA MET A 65 2.77 8.51 -3.24
C MET A 65 1.62 9.14 -2.45
N ALA A 66 0.58 8.37 -2.16
CA ALA A 66 -0.50 8.82 -1.29
C ALA A 66 -0.04 8.78 0.18
N VAL A 67 -0.36 9.81 0.96
CA VAL A 67 -0.07 9.82 2.40
C VAL A 67 -1.20 9.11 3.14
N GLU A 68 -0.86 8.01 3.80
CA GLU A 68 -1.78 7.19 4.59
C GLU A 68 -1.68 7.51 6.09
N ASP A 69 -0.47 7.67 6.62
CA ASP A 69 -0.23 8.07 8.02
C ASP A 69 1.07 8.87 8.17
N VAL A 70 1.19 9.62 9.27
CA VAL A 70 2.29 10.53 9.57
C VAL A 70 2.78 10.35 11.00
N PHE A 71 4.07 10.06 11.13
CA PHE A 71 4.78 9.89 12.39
C PHE A 71 5.81 10.98 12.58
N SER A 72 6.06 11.36 13.84
CA SER A 72 7.20 12.19 14.20
C SER A 72 8.16 11.34 15.00
N ILE A 73 9.38 11.17 14.49
CA ILE A 73 10.42 10.42 15.17
C ILE A 73 11.37 11.42 15.82
N THR A 74 11.43 11.41 17.15
CA THR A 74 12.32 12.27 17.93
C THR A 74 13.76 12.18 17.42
N GLY A 75 14.35 13.32 17.07
CA GLY A 75 15.72 13.41 16.56
C GLY A 75 15.94 12.99 15.11
N ARG A 76 14.94 12.41 14.42
CA ARG A 76 15.04 12.05 12.99
C ARG A 76 14.17 12.92 12.09
N GLY A 77 12.99 13.34 12.56
CA GLY A 77 12.07 14.22 11.81
C GLY A 77 10.72 13.55 11.55
N THR A 78 10.00 14.06 10.55
CA THR A 78 8.66 13.59 10.20
C THR A 78 8.74 12.51 9.12
N VAL A 79 8.07 11.38 9.37
CA VAL A 79 7.94 10.26 8.43
C VAL A 79 6.51 10.22 7.92
N ALA A 80 6.35 10.28 6.61
CA ALA A 80 5.08 10.01 5.94
C ALA A 80 5.09 8.57 5.43
N THR A 81 4.00 7.84 5.65
CA THR A 81 3.84 6.46 5.17
C THR A 81 2.76 6.37 4.11
N GLY A 82 2.95 5.47 3.17
CA GLY A 82 1.91 5.08 2.22
C GLY A 82 2.45 4.26 1.07
N ARG A 83 1.55 3.90 0.15
CA ARG A 83 1.91 3.20 -1.07
C ARG A 83 2.36 4.18 -2.15
N VAL A 84 3.48 3.85 -2.81
CA VAL A 84 3.89 4.53 -4.05
C VAL A 84 2.93 4.11 -5.16
N GLU A 85 2.15 5.05 -5.68
CA GLU A 85 1.18 4.79 -6.75
C GLU A 85 1.89 4.62 -8.09
N ARG A 86 2.90 5.46 -8.36
CA ARG A 86 3.65 5.46 -9.62
C ARG A 86 5.02 6.13 -9.46
N GLY A 87 5.89 5.87 -10.43
CA GLY A 87 7.23 6.42 -10.51
C GLY A 87 8.24 5.82 -9.54
N ILE A 88 9.38 6.48 -9.44
CA ILE A 88 10.49 6.12 -8.54
C ILE A 88 10.91 7.38 -7.77
N VAL A 89 11.27 7.21 -6.50
CA VAL A 89 11.89 8.24 -5.66
C VAL A 89 13.16 7.71 -5.01
N LYS A 90 14.17 8.57 -4.90
CA LYS A 90 15.46 8.25 -4.27
C LYS A 90 15.72 9.15 -3.08
N ILE A 91 16.58 8.69 -2.18
CA ILE A 91 17.12 9.57 -1.13
C ILE A 91 17.86 10.72 -1.81
N GLY A 92 17.55 11.96 -1.40
CA GLY A 92 18.09 13.19 -1.95
C GLY A 92 17.16 13.89 -2.95
N ASP A 93 16.12 13.20 -3.44
CA ASP A 93 15.18 13.82 -4.38
C ASP A 93 14.37 14.93 -3.70
N VAL A 94 14.08 15.98 -4.48
CA VAL A 94 13.16 17.04 -4.11
C VAL A 94 11.75 16.62 -4.51
N VAL A 95 10.81 16.74 -3.57
CA VAL A 95 9.40 16.37 -3.74
C VAL A 95 8.50 17.48 -3.24
N GLU A 96 7.25 17.48 -3.69
CA GLU A 96 6.19 18.39 -3.23
C GLU A 96 5.13 17.64 -2.43
N ILE A 97 4.71 18.24 -1.31
CA ILE A 97 3.54 17.81 -0.56
C ILE A 97 2.35 18.62 -1.09
N VAL A 98 1.39 17.94 -1.72
CA VAL A 98 0.29 18.55 -2.48
C VAL A 98 -1.07 18.16 -1.88
N GLY A 99 -1.99 19.12 -1.86
CA GLY A 99 -3.40 18.92 -1.46
C GLY A 99 -3.71 19.41 -0.05
N LEU A 100 -4.98 19.73 0.22
CA LEU A 100 -5.55 20.18 1.50
C LEU A 100 -4.98 21.49 2.09
N ARG A 101 -3.76 21.89 1.73
CA ARG A 101 -3.04 23.10 2.17
C ARG A 101 -2.17 23.63 1.04
N GLU A 102 -1.44 24.72 1.32
CA GLU A 102 -0.43 25.25 0.40
C GLU A 102 0.64 24.19 0.10
N THR A 103 1.01 24.08 -1.18
CA THR A 103 2.01 23.12 -1.63
C THR A 103 3.39 23.52 -1.12
N ARG A 104 4.13 22.57 -0.56
CA ARG A 104 5.48 22.80 -0.03
C ARG A 104 6.47 21.81 -0.61
N SER A 105 7.62 22.31 -1.04
CA SER A 105 8.74 21.46 -1.45
C SER A 105 9.57 21.02 -0.24
N THR A 106 10.08 19.80 -0.29
CA THR A 106 11.00 19.23 0.70
C THR A 106 11.95 18.24 0.02
N THR A 107 12.91 17.72 0.78
CA THR A 107 13.87 16.72 0.30
C THR A 107 13.66 15.42 1.05
N VAL A 108 13.66 14.31 0.31
CA VAL A 108 13.66 12.97 0.87
C VAL A 108 15.01 12.68 1.51
N THR A 109 15.02 12.43 2.82
CA THR A 109 16.25 12.15 3.58
C THR A 109 16.42 10.70 3.99
N GLY A 110 15.37 9.90 3.83
CA GLY A 110 15.40 8.49 4.14
C GLY A 110 14.15 7.78 3.60
N LEU A 111 14.33 6.52 3.24
CA LEU A 111 13.29 5.60 2.81
C LEU A 111 13.43 4.31 3.63
N GLU A 112 12.32 3.84 4.18
CA GLU A 112 12.28 2.63 5.01
C GLU A 112 11.07 1.77 4.66
N MET A 113 11.27 0.46 4.51
CA MET A 113 10.19 -0.52 4.37
C MET A 113 10.45 -1.66 5.35
N PHE A 114 9.52 -1.92 6.27
CA PHE A 114 9.61 -3.00 7.26
C PHE A 114 10.99 -3.10 7.96
N GLN A 115 11.45 -2.01 8.61
CA GLN A 115 12.74 -1.93 9.31
C GLN A 115 13.98 -2.09 8.42
N LYS A 116 13.83 -2.00 7.09
CA LYS A 116 14.94 -2.00 6.13
C LYS A 116 15.06 -0.65 5.47
N MET A 117 16.26 -0.09 5.49
CA MET A 117 16.59 1.14 4.78
C MET A 117 16.70 0.86 3.28
N LEU A 118 16.11 1.74 2.47
CA LEU A 118 16.14 1.67 1.00
C LEU A 118 16.91 2.87 0.44
N GLN A 119 17.54 2.71 -0.73
CA GLN A 119 18.13 3.83 -1.47
C GLN A 119 17.11 4.49 -2.41
N GLU A 120 16.17 3.70 -2.90
CA GLU A 120 15.07 4.11 -3.76
C GLU A 120 13.81 3.30 -3.44
N SER A 121 12.66 3.86 -3.79
CA SER A 121 11.36 3.21 -3.70
C SER A 121 10.59 3.45 -4.99
N MET A 122 9.79 2.47 -5.40
CA MET A 122 9.12 2.45 -6.69
C MET A 122 7.63 2.10 -6.57
N ALA A 123 6.89 2.31 -7.64
CA ALA A 123 5.47 1.95 -7.75
C ALA A 123 5.16 0.57 -7.15
N GLY A 124 4.18 0.52 -6.25
CA GLY A 124 3.75 -0.67 -5.53
C GLY A 124 4.34 -0.84 -4.13
N ASP A 125 5.43 -0.15 -3.79
CA ASP A 125 6.07 -0.25 -2.48
C ASP A 125 5.24 0.46 -1.39
N ASN A 126 5.11 -0.18 -0.22
CA ASN A 126 4.63 0.48 1.01
C ASN A 126 5.83 1.01 1.79
N VAL A 127 6.02 2.32 1.83
CA VAL A 127 7.26 2.94 2.30
C VAL A 127 6.98 4.01 3.35
N GLY A 128 7.88 4.11 4.33
CA GLY A 128 8.05 5.26 5.21
C GLY A 128 9.11 6.20 4.64
N MET A 129 8.72 7.44 4.38
CA MET A 129 9.56 8.48 3.80
C MET A 129 9.87 9.57 4.82
N LEU A 130 11.15 9.75 5.15
CA LEU A 130 11.62 10.79 6.06
C LEU A 130 11.84 12.11 5.30
N LEU A 131 11.15 13.16 5.71
CA LEU A 131 11.10 14.45 5.00
C LEU A 131 11.85 15.54 5.77
N ARG A 132 12.71 16.30 5.06
CA ARG A 132 13.50 17.38 5.65
C ARG A 132 12.65 18.59 6.00
N GLY A 133 12.71 19.03 7.26
CA GLY A 133 12.13 20.31 7.68
C GLY A 133 10.60 20.36 7.64
N ILE A 134 9.95 19.21 7.50
CA ILE A 134 8.49 19.05 7.56
C ILE A 134 8.13 18.66 8.99
N GLN A 135 7.14 19.32 9.57
CA GLN A 135 6.57 18.95 10.85
C GLN A 135 5.34 18.07 10.64
N LYS A 136 4.97 17.25 11.64
CA LYS A 136 3.71 16.49 11.59
C LYS A 136 2.48 17.37 11.35
N ALA A 137 2.52 18.63 11.78
CA ALA A 137 1.44 19.56 11.51
C ALA A 137 1.33 19.92 10.02
N ASP A 138 2.42 19.88 9.24
CA ASP A 138 2.47 20.33 7.84
C ASP A 138 1.95 19.30 6.83
N ILE A 139 1.82 18.04 7.25
CA ILE A 139 1.47 16.91 6.39
C ILE A 139 0.43 16.03 7.09
N GLN A 140 -0.57 15.57 6.34
CA GLN A 140 -1.64 14.74 6.88
C GLN A 140 -2.15 13.73 5.84
N ARG A 141 -2.86 12.72 6.33
CA ARG A 141 -3.57 11.75 5.48
C ARG A 141 -4.46 12.47 4.46
N GLY A 142 -4.45 11.95 3.22
CA GLY A 142 -5.21 12.50 2.09
C GLY A 142 -4.45 13.55 1.27
N MET A 143 -3.24 13.96 1.70
CA MET A 143 -2.27 14.63 0.84
C MET A 143 -1.51 13.61 -0.02
N VAL A 144 -0.78 14.11 -1.02
CA VAL A 144 0.15 13.30 -1.81
C VAL A 144 1.56 13.89 -1.76
N ILE A 145 2.57 13.03 -1.85
CA ILE A 145 3.95 13.43 -2.11
C ILE A 145 4.24 13.11 -3.57
N ALA A 146 4.65 14.13 -4.34
CA ALA A 146 4.80 14.00 -5.78
C ALA A 146 6.11 14.62 -6.28
N GLN A 147 6.54 14.21 -7.47
CA GLN A 147 7.56 14.93 -8.22
C GLN A 147 7.12 16.39 -8.41
N PRO A 148 7.99 17.39 -8.23
CA PRO A 148 7.60 18.79 -8.30
C PRO A 148 6.93 19.16 -9.62
N GLY A 149 5.79 19.86 -9.54
CA GLY A 149 5.01 20.30 -10.70
C GLY A 149 4.29 19.20 -11.47
N SER A 150 4.37 17.93 -11.04
CA SER A 150 3.72 16.81 -11.74
C SER A 150 2.21 16.68 -11.47
N ILE A 151 1.72 17.33 -10.41
CA ILE A 151 0.30 17.36 -10.05
C ILE A 151 -0.02 18.69 -9.35
N THR A 152 -1.20 19.24 -9.60
CA THR A 152 -1.72 20.43 -8.93
C THR A 152 -3.01 20.09 -8.19
N PRO A 153 -3.29 20.72 -7.04
CA PRO A 153 -4.56 20.50 -6.34
C PRO A 153 -5.70 21.23 -7.07
N HIS A 154 -6.87 20.59 -7.12
CA HIS A 154 -8.07 21.15 -7.74
C HIS A 154 -9.23 21.16 -6.74
N VAL A 155 -10.13 22.15 -6.86
CA VAL A 155 -11.32 22.31 -5.98
C VAL A 155 -12.65 22.13 -6.72
N SER A 156 -12.61 22.04 -8.05
CA SER A 156 -13.78 21.84 -8.90
C SER A 156 -13.42 20.86 -10.00
N PHE A 157 -14.33 19.93 -10.27
CA PHE A 157 -14.19 18.89 -11.28
C PHE A 157 -15.58 18.44 -11.72
N GLU A 158 -15.66 17.87 -12.93
CA GLU A 158 -16.85 17.16 -13.39
C GLU A 158 -16.69 15.68 -13.07
N ALA A 159 -17.79 15.01 -12.69
CA ALA A 159 -17.76 13.60 -12.34
C ALA A 159 -19.00 12.88 -12.85
N GLN A 160 -18.81 11.60 -13.18
CA GLN A 160 -19.90 10.65 -13.35
C GLN A 160 -20.08 9.89 -12.02
N VAL A 161 -21.30 9.91 -11.49
CA VAL A 161 -21.60 9.36 -10.17
C VAL A 161 -22.65 8.26 -10.31
N TYR A 162 -22.37 7.10 -9.72
CA TYR A 162 -23.34 6.04 -9.49
C TYR A 162 -23.89 6.16 -8.06
N ILE A 163 -25.20 6.31 -7.92
CA ILE A 163 -25.88 6.39 -6.63
C ILE A 163 -26.30 4.99 -6.23
N LEU A 164 -25.74 4.49 -5.12
CA LEU A 164 -26.05 3.17 -4.59
C LEU A 164 -27.55 3.05 -4.25
N THR A 165 -28.08 1.87 -4.49
CA THR A 165 -29.40 1.49 -4.00
C THR A 165 -29.36 1.20 -2.50
N LYS A 166 -30.53 1.16 -1.85
CA LYS A 166 -30.64 0.81 -0.43
C LYS A 166 -30.10 -0.60 -0.16
N GLU A 167 -30.32 -1.52 -1.09
CA GLU A 167 -29.88 -2.91 -1.03
C GLU A 167 -28.35 -3.04 -1.07
N GLU A 168 -27.67 -2.10 -1.73
CA GLU A 168 -26.21 -1.99 -1.77
C GLU A 168 -25.64 -1.20 -0.57
N GLY A 169 -26.49 -0.69 0.32
CA GLY A 169 -26.10 0.07 1.51
C GLY A 169 -25.99 1.59 1.31
N GLY A 170 -26.62 2.15 0.26
CA GLY A 170 -26.78 3.59 0.03
C GLY A 170 -27.81 4.29 0.90
#